data_AF-A0A836CSF8-F1
#
_entry.id   AF-A0A836CSF8-F1
#
_cell.length_a   1.000
_cell.length_b   1.000
_cell.length_c   1.000
_cell.angle_alpha   90.00
_cell.angle_beta   90.00
_cell.angle_gamma   90.00
#
_symmetry.space_group_name_H-M   'P 1'
#
loop_
_entity.id
_entity.type
_entity.pdbx_description
1 polymer ?
#
loop_
_entity_poly.entity_id
_entity_poly.type
_entity_poly.pdbx_seq_one_letter_code
_entity_poly.pdbx_strand_id
1 'polypeptide(L)'
;MGAAESEVEAAAREALSKVADILEPVGLQEEAELPAQILAEFVMDSRKKDKLLCSQLQVVDFLQNFLVQEGTAQDQNPLASEDTSRQKAIEAKEQWKELKATYQEHVEVITNSLTQALPKVEEAQIKQAQLQEALKQLQAKKQMAMEKLRIAQKQWQLQQEKHLQNLVEASSEVRERQTGAQQELQQLYQEVGTLKQQAEQEQDKLQRHQTFLQLLYTLQGKQLFNEAEAEIPQELDLPKNKPQQVTQPQEQNTQDTMGREALICYELKLQKWT
;
A
#
# COMPACT_ATOMS: atom_id res chain seq x y z
N MET A 1 2.91 -1.38 -13.68
CA MET A 1 3.77 -1.52 -12.48
C MET A 1 3.39 -2.70 -11.58
N GLY A 2 2.12 -3.09 -11.45
CA GLY A 2 1.74 -4.21 -10.56
C GLY A 2 2.17 -5.63 -10.98
N ALA A 3 2.48 -5.87 -12.26
CA ALA A 3 2.90 -7.19 -12.75
C ALA A 3 4.33 -7.56 -12.30
N ALA A 4 5.28 -6.63 -12.46
CA ALA A 4 6.67 -6.85 -12.06
C ALA A 4 6.83 -7.02 -10.54
N GLU A 5 6.06 -6.29 -9.73
CA GLU A 5 6.08 -6.46 -8.26
C GLU A 5 5.44 -7.77 -7.81
N SER A 6 4.41 -8.26 -8.53
CA SER A 6 3.80 -9.57 -8.29
C SER A 6 4.75 -10.72 -8.63
N GLU A 7 5.55 -10.58 -9.68
CA GLU A 7 6.56 -11.57 -10.07
C GLU A 7 7.69 -11.64 -9.05
N VAL A 8 8.12 -10.49 -8.51
CA VAL A 8 9.13 -10.45 -7.43
C VAL A 8 8.59 -11.06 -6.14
N GLU A 9 7.32 -10.81 -5.80
CA GLU A 9 6.69 -11.42 -4.62
C GLU A 9 6.52 -12.94 -4.79
N ALA A 10 6.17 -13.41 -5.99
CA ALA A 10 6.09 -14.83 -6.31
C ALA A 10 7.48 -15.50 -6.27
N ALA A 11 8.51 -14.87 -6.83
CA ALA A 11 9.88 -15.34 -6.78
C ALA A 11 10.44 -15.37 -5.35
N ALA A 12 10.09 -14.39 -4.51
CA ALA A 12 10.47 -14.40 -3.10
C ALA A 12 9.79 -15.53 -2.32
N ARG A 13 8.52 -15.82 -2.60
CA ARG A 13 7.80 -16.98 -2.02
C ARG A 13 8.38 -18.31 -2.49
N GLU A 14 8.74 -18.42 -3.76
CA GLU A 14 9.39 -19.62 -4.31
C GLU A 14 10.77 -19.84 -3.69
N ALA A 15 11.57 -18.79 -3.52
CA ALA A 15 12.85 -18.86 -2.84
C ALA A 15 12.69 -19.26 -1.36
N LEU A 16 11.68 -18.74 -0.66
CA LEU A 16 11.36 -19.13 0.71
C LEU A 16 10.88 -20.58 0.81
N SER A 17 10.12 -21.09 -0.18
CA SER A 17 9.74 -22.50 -0.26
C SER A 17 10.95 -23.39 -0.44
N LYS A 18 11.83 -23.08 -1.40
CA LYS A 18 13.07 -23.84 -1.63
C LYS A 18 13.97 -23.87 -0.39
N VAL A 19 14.04 -22.76 0.35
CA VAL A 19 14.80 -22.70 1.61
C VAL A 19 14.09 -23.48 2.72
N ALA A 20 12.75 -23.48 2.77
CA ALA A 20 11.98 -24.31 3.70
C ALA A 20 12.14 -25.81 3.41
N ASP A 21 12.20 -26.21 2.15
CA ASP A 21 12.42 -27.61 1.73
C ASP A 21 13.84 -28.10 2.08
N ILE A 22 14.84 -27.21 2.05
CA ILE A 22 16.22 -27.52 2.48
C ILE A 22 16.32 -27.60 4.02
N LEU A 23 15.49 -26.85 4.73
CA LEU A 23 15.48 -26.75 6.19
C LEU A 23 14.37 -27.60 6.83
N GLU A 24 13.66 -28.43 6.04
CA GLU A 24 12.59 -29.26 6.55
C GLU A 24 13.19 -30.19 7.63
N PRO A 25 12.74 -30.10 8.89
CA PRO A 25 13.24 -30.95 9.94
C PRO A 25 12.76 -32.35 9.62
N VAL A 26 13.65 -33.18 9.07
CA VAL A 26 13.46 -34.62 8.99
C VAL A 26 13.15 -35.12 10.40
N GLY A 27 11.87 -35.36 10.65
CA GLY A 27 11.34 -36.20 11.72
C GLY A 27 11.77 -35.87 13.15
N LEU A 28 11.28 -34.77 13.73
CA LEU A 28 11.08 -34.69 15.19
C LEU A 28 9.76 -35.39 15.56
N GLN A 29 9.68 -36.71 15.38
CA GLN A 29 8.61 -37.50 15.98
C GLN A 29 9.05 -38.97 16.09
N GLU A 30 9.50 -39.36 17.28
CA GLU A 30 9.62 -40.76 17.75
C GLU A 30 10.65 -41.68 17.06
N GLU A 31 11.19 -41.31 15.89
CA GLU A 31 12.19 -42.10 15.15
C GLU A 31 13.62 -41.96 15.66
N ALA A 32 13.94 -41.19 16.71
CA ALA A 32 15.30 -41.14 17.25
C ALA A 32 15.51 -42.14 18.40
N GLU A 33 14.48 -42.39 19.21
CA GLU A 33 14.56 -43.29 20.37
C GLU A 33 14.42 -44.76 19.96
N LEU A 34 13.55 -45.05 18.97
CA LEU A 34 13.35 -46.38 18.41
C LEU A 34 14.65 -46.96 17.80
N PRO A 35 15.40 -46.23 16.96
CA PRO A 35 16.70 -46.69 16.46
C PRO A 35 17.75 -46.76 17.56
N ALA A 36 17.77 -45.83 18.51
CA ALA A 36 18.72 -45.90 19.62
C ALA A 36 18.52 -47.16 20.47
N GLN A 37 17.27 -47.55 20.73
CA GLN A 37 16.94 -48.75 21.49
C GLN A 37 17.21 -50.03 20.70
N ILE A 38 16.86 -50.07 19.40
CA ILE A 38 17.16 -51.19 18.50
C ILE A 38 18.69 -51.35 18.31
N LEU A 39 19.43 -50.24 18.18
CA LEU A 39 20.89 -50.25 18.11
C LEU A 39 21.50 -50.71 19.43
N ALA A 40 20.95 -50.32 20.58
CA ALA A 40 21.41 -50.78 21.88
C ALA A 40 21.19 -52.29 22.06
N GLU A 41 20.04 -52.82 21.65
CA GLU A 41 19.77 -54.26 21.65
C GLU A 41 20.70 -55.02 20.71
N PHE A 42 20.92 -54.53 19.48
CA PHE A 42 21.87 -55.10 18.53
C PHE A 42 23.31 -55.08 19.06
N VAL A 43 23.74 -53.99 19.69
CA VAL A 43 25.08 -53.88 20.32
C VAL A 43 25.20 -54.86 21.49
N MET A 44 24.16 -55.01 22.32
CA MET A 44 24.19 -55.99 23.42
C MET A 44 24.21 -57.44 22.90
N ASP A 45 23.42 -57.76 21.87
CA ASP A 45 23.37 -59.10 21.29
C ASP A 45 24.67 -59.45 20.55
N SER A 46 25.27 -58.49 19.83
CA SER A 46 26.59 -58.66 19.21
C SER A 46 27.68 -58.91 20.27
N ARG A 47 27.70 -58.16 21.38
CA ARG A 47 28.65 -58.40 22.48
C ARG A 47 28.47 -59.77 23.13
N LYS A 48 27.23 -60.26 23.26
CA LYS A 48 26.96 -61.61 23.76
C LYS A 48 27.46 -62.67 22.79
N LYS A 49 27.21 -62.50 21.49
CA LYS A 49 27.70 -63.38 20.43
C LYS A 49 29.22 -63.39 20.35
N ASP A 50 29.87 -62.23 20.42
CA ASP A 50 31.33 -62.11 20.46
C ASP A 50 31.91 -62.80 21.70
N LYS A 51 31.30 -62.62 22.88
CA LYS A 51 31.75 -63.31 24.10
C LYS A 51 31.59 -64.83 23.98
N LEU A 52 30.50 -65.30 23.39
CA LEU A 52 30.29 -66.72 23.13
C LEU A 52 31.29 -67.27 22.12
N LEU A 53 31.52 -66.55 21.01
CA LEU A 53 32.50 -66.91 19.99
C LEU A 53 33.91 -66.97 20.61
N CYS A 54 34.30 -65.97 21.39
CA CYS A 54 35.58 -65.96 22.11
C CYS A 54 35.68 -67.11 23.11
N SER A 55 34.61 -67.45 23.84
CA SER A 55 34.59 -68.61 24.73
C SER A 55 34.71 -69.92 23.96
N GLN A 56 34.03 -70.07 22.83
CA GLN A 56 34.12 -71.25 21.98
C GLN A 56 35.50 -71.37 21.35
N LEU A 57 36.08 -70.26 20.88
CA LEU A 57 37.46 -70.21 20.39
C LEU A 57 38.46 -70.55 21.48
N GLN A 58 38.26 -70.13 22.73
CA GLN A 58 39.10 -70.54 23.86
C GLN A 58 39.02 -72.04 24.13
N VAL A 59 37.83 -72.65 24.02
CA VAL A 59 37.67 -74.10 24.17
C VAL A 59 38.30 -74.86 23.00
N VAL A 60 38.13 -74.37 21.77
CA VAL A 60 38.77 -74.94 20.58
C VAL A 60 40.29 -74.80 20.66
N ASP A 61 40.79 -73.66 21.12
CA ASP A 61 42.23 -73.43 21.36
C ASP A 61 42.74 -74.36 22.46
N PHE A 62 42.00 -74.56 23.55
CA PHE A 62 42.35 -75.54 24.58
C PHE A 62 42.40 -76.97 24.04
N LEU A 63 41.40 -77.39 23.25
CA LEU A 63 41.36 -78.72 22.64
C LEU A 63 42.44 -78.88 21.56
N GLN A 64 42.72 -77.83 20.79
CA GLN A 64 43.79 -77.82 19.80
C GLN A 64 45.15 -77.89 20.49
N ASN A 65 45.37 -77.16 21.58
CA ASN A 65 46.59 -77.24 22.39
C ASN A 65 46.73 -78.61 23.07
N PHE A 66 45.64 -79.25 23.48
CA PHE A 66 45.63 -80.62 23.99
C PHE A 66 46.03 -81.63 22.91
N LEU A 67 45.43 -81.52 21.71
CA LEU A 67 45.75 -82.39 20.57
C LEU A 67 47.14 -82.12 19.99
N VAL A 68 47.62 -80.88 20.04
CA VAL A 68 49.00 -80.52 19.68
C VAL A 68 49.97 -81.07 20.72
N GLN A 69 49.69 -80.97 22.03
CA GLN A 69 50.51 -81.60 23.08
C GLN A 69 50.55 -83.14 22.96
N GLU A 70 49.46 -83.77 22.52
CA GLU A 70 49.40 -85.21 22.27
C GLU A 70 50.02 -85.61 20.90
N GLY A 71 50.14 -84.66 19.96
CA GLY A 71 50.70 -84.84 18.62
C GLY A 71 52.14 -84.33 18.41
N THR A 72 52.73 -83.61 19.36
CA THR A 72 54.11 -83.10 19.29
C THR A 72 55.00 -83.70 20.36
N ALA A 73 55.19 -85.02 20.30
CA ALA A 73 56.50 -85.60 20.60
C ALA A 73 57.41 -85.50 19.36
N GLN A 74 57.42 -84.36 18.65
CA GLN A 74 58.35 -84.13 17.54
C GLN A 74 58.50 -82.64 17.16
N ASP A 75 59.38 -81.96 17.89
CA ASP A 75 60.47 -81.13 17.36
C ASP A 75 60.17 -80.25 16.12
N GLN A 76 59.59 -79.06 16.36
CA GLN A 76 59.78 -77.90 15.49
C GLN A 76 59.97 -76.64 16.36
N ASN A 77 61.02 -75.89 16.06
CA ASN A 77 61.59 -74.82 16.87
C ASN A 77 60.55 -73.72 17.23
N PRO A 78 60.04 -73.66 18.47
CA PRO A 78 58.93 -72.78 18.88
C PRO A 78 59.27 -71.28 18.84
N LEU A 79 60.55 -70.94 18.92
CA LEU A 79 61.03 -69.59 19.16
C LEU A 79 60.83 -68.67 17.94
N ALA A 80 61.00 -69.18 16.72
CA ALA A 80 60.82 -68.40 15.49
C ALA A 80 59.34 -68.06 15.18
N SER A 81 58.41 -68.91 15.61
CA SER A 81 56.96 -68.67 15.47
C SER A 81 56.45 -67.64 16.49
N GLU A 82 57.05 -67.60 17.68
CA GLU A 82 56.70 -66.65 18.72
C GLU A 82 57.21 -65.23 18.39
N ASP A 83 58.44 -65.11 17.88
CA ASP A 83 59.03 -63.82 17.49
C ASP A 83 58.28 -63.16 16.33
N THR A 84 57.88 -63.93 15.32
CA THR A 84 57.07 -63.42 14.20
C THR A 84 55.65 -63.03 14.63
N SER A 85 55.08 -63.73 15.62
CA SER A 85 53.78 -63.38 16.23
C SER A 85 53.87 -62.10 17.06
N ARG A 86 54.91 -61.96 17.89
CA ARG A 86 55.20 -60.74 18.67
C ARG A 86 55.38 -59.54 17.74
N GLN A 87 56.10 -59.70 16.64
CA GLN A 87 56.29 -58.64 15.64
C GLN A 87 54.97 -58.20 15.00
N LYS A 88 54.12 -59.14 14.55
CA LYS A 88 52.79 -58.83 13.99
C LYS A 88 51.86 -58.14 15.01
N ALA A 89 51.94 -58.50 16.29
CA ALA A 89 51.18 -57.85 17.34
C ALA A 89 51.64 -56.40 17.59
N ILE A 90 52.94 -56.12 17.45
CA ILE A 90 53.49 -54.76 17.52
C ILE A 90 53.01 -53.92 16.33
N GLU A 91 53.11 -54.46 15.11
CA GLU A 91 52.64 -53.78 13.89
C GLU A 91 51.13 -53.48 13.94
N ALA A 92 50.31 -54.44 14.36
CA ALA A 92 48.87 -54.22 14.55
C ALA A 92 48.57 -53.16 15.63
N LYS A 93 49.38 -53.10 16.69
CA LYS A 93 49.26 -52.07 17.73
C LYS A 93 49.63 -50.68 17.21
N GLU A 94 50.61 -50.58 16.33
CA GLU A 94 50.97 -49.32 15.67
C GLU A 94 49.88 -48.87 14.70
N GLN A 95 49.37 -49.77 13.86
CA GLN A 95 48.22 -49.50 12.98
C GLN A 95 46.98 -49.06 13.77
N TRP A 96 46.70 -49.71 14.91
CA TRP A 96 45.59 -49.31 15.79
C TRP A 96 45.79 -47.91 16.37
N LYS A 97 47.03 -47.55 16.74
CA LYS A 97 47.33 -46.19 17.23
C LYS A 97 47.14 -45.15 16.14
N GLU A 98 47.62 -45.41 14.93
CA GLU A 98 47.45 -44.51 13.79
C GLU A 98 45.97 -44.35 13.42
N LEU A 99 45.21 -45.45 13.36
CA LEU A 99 43.77 -45.42 13.12
C LEU A 99 43.04 -44.64 14.22
N LYS A 100 43.44 -44.80 15.49
CA LYS A 100 42.87 -44.04 16.59
C LYS A 100 43.17 -42.55 16.49
N ALA A 101 44.39 -42.19 16.10
CA ALA A 101 44.80 -40.80 15.93
C ALA A 101 44.04 -40.12 14.78
N THR A 102 43.97 -40.76 13.61
CA THR A 102 43.21 -40.26 12.45
C THR A 102 41.72 -40.15 12.74
N TYR A 103 41.14 -41.12 13.46
CA TYR A 103 39.75 -41.04 13.91
C TYR A 103 39.53 -39.83 14.83
N GLN A 104 40.42 -39.59 15.80
CA GLN A 104 40.32 -38.44 16.70
C GLN A 104 40.42 -37.11 15.96
N GLU A 105 41.35 -37.00 15.01
CA GLU A 105 41.48 -35.83 14.14
C GLU A 105 40.19 -35.57 13.35
N HIS A 106 39.61 -36.59 12.72
CA HIS A 106 38.35 -36.45 12.01
C HIS A 106 37.19 -36.02 12.91
N VAL A 107 37.07 -36.60 14.10
CA VAL A 107 36.05 -36.20 15.08
C VAL A 107 36.25 -34.75 15.49
N GLU A 108 37.48 -34.30 15.71
CA GLU A 108 37.78 -32.92 16.06
C GLU A 108 37.43 -31.95 14.92
N VAL A 109 37.81 -32.28 13.67
CA VAL A 109 37.46 -31.48 12.50
C VAL A 109 35.94 -31.36 12.33
N ILE A 110 35.21 -32.48 12.45
CA ILE A 110 33.74 -32.50 12.36
C ILE A 110 33.15 -31.66 13.48
N THR A 111 33.59 -31.87 14.72
CA THR A 111 33.06 -31.15 15.89
C THR A 111 33.29 -29.64 15.75
N ASN A 112 34.51 -29.23 15.37
CA ASN A 112 34.84 -27.81 15.16
C ASN A 112 34.02 -27.21 14.02
N SER A 113 33.84 -27.92 12.91
CA SER A 113 33.02 -27.47 11.79
C SER A 113 31.54 -27.32 12.19
N LEU A 114 31.01 -28.26 12.98
CA LEU A 114 29.64 -28.25 13.47
C LEU A 114 29.40 -27.08 14.44
N THR A 115 30.32 -26.85 15.38
CA THR A 115 30.27 -25.70 16.30
C THR A 115 30.28 -24.36 15.56
N GLN A 116 30.94 -24.28 14.41
CA GLN A 116 30.95 -23.06 13.57
C GLN A 116 29.71 -22.93 12.67
N ALA A 117 29.14 -24.04 12.19
CA ALA A 117 28.02 -24.04 11.27
C ALA A 117 26.67 -23.85 11.96
N LEU A 118 26.47 -24.48 13.13
CA LEU A 118 25.22 -24.44 13.88
C LEU A 118 24.71 -23.01 14.18
N PRO A 119 25.51 -22.07 14.74
CA PRO A 119 25.04 -20.72 15.00
C PRO A 119 24.68 -19.95 13.72
N LYS A 120 25.35 -20.23 12.59
CA LYS A 120 25.02 -19.59 11.31
C LYS A 120 23.66 -20.02 10.78
N VAL A 121 23.28 -21.29 11.01
CA VAL A 121 21.96 -21.81 10.65
C VAL A 121 20.89 -21.18 11.54
N GLU A 122 21.12 -21.09 12.84
CA GLU A 122 20.20 -20.42 13.78
C GLU A 122 19.98 -18.95 13.41
N GLU A 123 21.06 -18.21 13.12
CA GLU A 123 20.96 -16.83 12.64
C GLU A 123 20.17 -16.72 11.33
N ALA A 124 20.39 -17.65 10.40
CA ALA A 124 19.66 -17.67 9.13
C ALA A 124 18.17 -17.91 9.34
N GLN A 125 17.80 -18.82 10.26
CA GLN A 125 16.40 -19.07 10.63
C GLN A 125 15.75 -17.85 11.28
N ILE A 126 16.46 -17.16 12.20
CA ILE A 126 15.98 -15.92 12.82
C ILE A 126 15.74 -14.85 11.74
N LYS A 127 16.71 -14.66 10.83
CA LYS A 127 16.59 -13.71 9.72
C LYS A 127 15.44 -14.07 8.78
N GLN A 128 15.24 -15.36 8.49
CA GLN A 128 14.12 -15.84 7.69
C GLN A 128 12.77 -15.50 8.35
N ALA A 129 12.62 -15.75 9.64
CA ALA A 129 11.40 -15.41 10.39
C ALA A 129 11.14 -13.89 10.38
N GLN A 130 12.17 -13.08 10.56
CA GLN A 130 12.07 -11.62 10.50
C GLN A 130 11.64 -11.13 9.11
N LEU A 131 12.19 -11.71 8.04
CA LEU A 131 11.80 -11.38 6.67
C LEU A 131 10.36 -11.79 6.37
N GLN A 132 9.92 -12.95 6.84
CA GLN A 132 8.53 -13.38 6.70
C GLN A 132 7.56 -12.43 7.41
N GLU A 133 7.90 -11.96 8.60
CA GLU A 133 7.09 -10.99 9.32
C GLU A 133 7.07 -9.61 8.62
N ALA A 134 8.23 -9.13 8.16
CA ALA A 134 8.31 -7.90 7.37
C ALA A 134 7.48 -7.96 6.09
N LEU A 135 7.47 -9.12 5.41
CA LEU A 135 6.63 -9.36 4.23
C LEU A 135 5.13 -9.32 4.57
N LYS A 136 4.70 -9.96 5.66
CA LYS A 136 3.31 -9.89 6.14
C LYS A 136 2.89 -8.45 6.42
N GLN A 137 3.74 -7.68 7.08
CA GLN A 137 3.48 -6.27 7.38
C GLN A 137 3.41 -5.40 6.12
N LEU A 138 4.30 -5.62 5.15
CA LEU A 138 4.28 -4.91 3.87
C LEU A 138 3.01 -5.24 3.09
N GLN A 139 2.62 -6.51 3.04
CA GLN A 139 1.38 -6.94 2.39
C GLN A 139 0.15 -6.30 3.07
N ALA A 140 0.11 -6.26 4.40
CA ALA A 140 -0.96 -5.58 5.14
C ALA A 140 -1.02 -4.07 4.84
N LYS A 141 0.13 -3.38 4.82
CA LYS A 141 0.22 -1.96 4.45
C LYS A 141 -0.24 -1.71 3.01
N LYS A 142 0.12 -2.59 2.07
CA LYS A 142 -0.34 -2.54 0.67
C LYS A 142 -1.87 -2.63 0.59
N GLN A 143 -2.49 -3.58 1.29
CA GLN A 143 -3.96 -3.71 1.32
C GLN A 143 -4.62 -2.47 1.93
N MET A 144 -4.09 -1.95 3.04
CA MET A 144 -4.62 -0.73 3.67
C MET A 144 -4.52 0.48 2.73
N ALA A 145 -3.42 0.61 1.99
CA ALA A 145 -3.23 1.69 1.03
C ALA A 145 -4.19 1.58 -0.16
N MET A 146 -4.42 0.38 -0.68
CA MET A 146 -5.39 0.14 -1.75
C MET A 146 -6.83 0.48 -1.31
N GLU A 147 -7.23 0.10 -0.10
CA GLU A 147 -8.56 0.45 0.41
C GLU A 147 -8.72 1.96 0.64
N LYS A 148 -7.68 2.63 1.19
CA LYS A 148 -7.68 4.09 1.32
C LYS A 148 -7.83 4.79 -0.03
N LEU A 149 -7.11 4.32 -1.05
CA LEU A 149 -7.22 4.85 -2.41
C LEU A 149 -8.64 4.67 -2.96
N ARG A 150 -9.22 3.48 -2.81
CA ARG A 150 -10.60 3.18 -3.24
C ARG A 150 -11.62 4.08 -2.55
N ILE A 151 -11.49 4.30 -1.24
CA ILE A 151 -12.38 5.19 -0.48
C ILE A 151 -12.23 6.64 -0.97
N ALA A 152 -11.01 7.13 -1.12
CA ALA A 152 -10.74 8.48 -1.62
C ALA A 152 -11.31 8.68 -3.04
N GLN A 153 -11.16 7.68 -3.92
CA GLN A 153 -11.71 7.70 -5.27
C GLN A 153 -13.24 7.79 -5.26
N LYS A 154 -13.91 6.97 -4.45
CA LYS A 154 -15.37 7.02 -4.29
C LYS A 154 -15.85 8.36 -3.75
N GLN A 155 -15.14 8.90 -2.75
CA GLN A 155 -15.47 10.21 -2.19
C GLN A 155 -15.32 11.31 -3.24
N TRP A 156 -14.24 11.29 -4.02
CA TRP A 156 -14.05 12.24 -5.12
C TRP A 156 -15.16 12.13 -6.16
N GLN A 157 -15.53 10.91 -6.58
CA GLN A 157 -16.65 10.69 -7.52
C GLN A 157 -17.97 11.26 -6.97
N LEU A 158 -18.29 10.98 -5.71
CA LEU A 158 -19.50 11.50 -5.08
C LEU A 158 -19.51 13.03 -5.03
N GLN A 159 -18.36 13.66 -4.77
CA GLN A 159 -18.25 15.12 -4.78
C GLN A 159 -18.43 15.71 -6.18
N GLN A 160 -17.88 15.05 -7.21
CA GLN A 160 -18.07 15.45 -8.60
C GLN A 160 -19.54 15.32 -9.01
N GLU A 161 -20.20 14.22 -8.64
CA GLU A 161 -21.61 13.99 -8.95
C GLU A 161 -22.51 15.03 -8.28
N LYS A 162 -22.28 15.34 -6.99
CA LYS A 162 -22.99 16.41 -6.28
C LYS A 162 -22.78 17.77 -6.93
N HIS A 163 -21.54 18.08 -7.31
CA HIS A 163 -21.25 19.34 -7.99
C HIS A 163 -21.98 19.44 -9.33
N LEU A 164 -21.98 18.38 -10.13
CA LEU A 164 -22.72 18.32 -11.39
C LEU A 164 -24.22 18.45 -11.18
N GLN A 165 -24.78 17.77 -10.17
CA GLN A 165 -26.19 17.88 -9.83
C GLN A 165 -26.57 19.32 -9.45
N ASN A 166 -25.80 19.95 -8.56
CA ASN A 166 -26.02 21.35 -8.16
C ASN A 166 -25.93 22.31 -9.36
N LEU A 167 -25.01 22.07 -10.30
CA LEU A 167 -24.91 22.87 -11.52
C LEU A 167 -26.14 22.73 -12.42
N VAL A 168 -26.69 21.51 -12.53
CA VAL A 168 -27.91 21.25 -13.31
C VAL A 168 -29.10 21.95 -12.65
N GLU A 169 -29.27 21.82 -11.33
CA GLU A 169 -30.35 22.47 -10.57
C GLU A 169 -30.28 23.99 -10.69
N ALA A 170 -29.09 24.58 -10.48
CA ALA A 170 -28.88 26.01 -10.65
C ALA A 170 -29.16 26.48 -12.10
N SER A 171 -28.78 25.67 -13.11
CA SER A 171 -29.08 25.97 -14.50
C SER A 171 -30.58 25.96 -14.80
N SER A 172 -31.33 25.00 -14.26
CA SER A 172 -32.79 24.98 -14.38
C SER A 172 -33.45 26.18 -13.70
N GLU A 173 -33.04 26.52 -12.48
CA GLU A 173 -33.59 27.70 -11.78
C GLU A 173 -33.36 28.99 -12.57
N VAL A 174 -32.15 29.17 -13.12
CA VAL A 174 -31.83 30.34 -13.94
C VAL A 174 -32.70 30.38 -15.20
N ARG A 175 -32.93 29.23 -15.84
CA ARG A 175 -33.82 29.14 -17.01
C ARG A 175 -35.26 29.48 -16.67
N GLU A 176 -35.76 29.00 -15.53
CA GLU A 176 -37.11 29.31 -15.06
C GLU A 176 -37.26 30.81 -14.76
N ARG A 177 -36.32 31.40 -14.02
CA ARG A 177 -36.30 32.85 -13.75
C ARG A 177 -36.21 33.67 -15.05
N GLN A 178 -35.38 33.24 -16.00
CA GLN A 178 -35.26 33.89 -17.30
C GLN A 178 -36.58 33.84 -18.07
N THR A 179 -37.25 32.69 -18.07
CA THR A 179 -38.54 32.51 -18.76
C THR A 179 -39.62 33.37 -18.10
N GLY A 180 -39.67 33.41 -16.77
CA GLY A 180 -40.59 34.28 -16.02
C GLY A 180 -40.36 35.77 -16.32
N ALA A 181 -39.11 36.24 -16.27
CA ALA A 181 -38.78 37.62 -16.61
C ALA A 181 -39.11 37.98 -18.06
N GLN A 182 -38.95 37.05 -19.00
CA GLN A 182 -39.36 37.25 -20.40
C GLN A 182 -40.89 37.39 -20.53
N GLN A 183 -41.66 36.57 -19.80
CA GLN A 183 -43.13 36.67 -19.78
C GLN A 183 -43.60 38.00 -19.18
N GLU A 184 -43.01 38.44 -18.06
CA GLU A 184 -43.31 39.73 -17.45
C GLU A 184 -42.98 40.90 -18.38
N LEU A 185 -41.82 40.87 -19.06
CA LEU A 185 -41.48 41.87 -20.06
C LEU A 185 -42.51 41.91 -21.19
N GLN A 186 -42.98 40.76 -21.67
CA GLN A 186 -44.00 40.69 -22.71
C GLN A 186 -45.33 41.28 -22.25
N GLN A 187 -45.74 41.03 -21.00
CA GLN A 187 -46.94 41.63 -20.40
C GLN A 187 -46.80 43.16 -20.30
N LEU A 188 -45.67 43.66 -19.79
CA LEU A 188 -45.40 45.10 -19.71
C LEU A 188 -45.41 45.77 -21.08
N TYR A 189 -44.87 45.13 -22.12
CA TYR A 189 -44.95 45.65 -23.49
C TYR A 189 -46.40 45.78 -23.99
N GLN A 190 -47.25 44.80 -23.67
CA GLN A 190 -48.68 44.85 -24.02
C GLN A 190 -49.38 45.98 -23.26
N GLU A 191 -49.13 46.12 -21.96
CA GLU A 191 -49.71 47.19 -21.12
C GLU A 191 -49.26 48.59 -21.57
N VAL A 192 -47.98 48.78 -21.88
CA VAL A 192 -47.51 50.06 -22.44
C VAL A 192 -48.17 50.35 -23.79
N GLY A 193 -48.39 49.31 -24.62
CA GLY A 193 -49.14 49.44 -25.87
C GLY A 193 -50.58 49.92 -25.67
N THR A 194 -51.30 49.35 -24.68
CA THR A 194 -52.68 49.75 -24.38
C THR A 194 -52.76 51.14 -23.76
N LEU A 195 -51.86 51.49 -22.84
CA LEU A 195 -51.77 52.83 -22.25
C LEU A 195 -51.46 53.89 -23.30
N LYS A 196 -50.58 53.58 -24.26
CA LYS A 196 -50.29 54.49 -25.38
C LYS A 196 -51.54 54.75 -26.23
N GLN A 197 -52.30 53.71 -26.57
CA GLN A 197 -53.56 53.87 -27.31
C GLN A 197 -54.59 54.70 -26.53
N GLN A 198 -54.69 54.51 -25.21
CA GLN A 198 -55.57 55.32 -24.36
C GLN A 198 -55.13 56.79 -24.33
N ALA A 199 -53.82 57.04 -24.22
CA ALA A 199 -53.27 58.40 -24.26
C ALA A 199 -53.56 59.09 -25.60
N GLU A 200 -53.41 58.38 -26.72
CA GLU A 200 -53.77 58.87 -28.06
C GLU A 200 -55.28 59.21 -28.15
N GLN A 201 -56.15 58.34 -27.62
CA GLN A 201 -57.60 58.61 -27.59
C GLN A 201 -57.98 59.83 -26.74
N GLU A 202 -57.37 60.00 -25.57
CA GLU A 202 -57.61 61.18 -24.73
C GLU A 202 -57.05 62.45 -25.37
N GLN A 203 -55.91 62.37 -26.06
CA GLN A 203 -55.38 63.49 -26.83
C GLN A 203 -56.32 63.91 -27.97
N ASP A 204 -56.88 62.96 -28.72
CA ASP A 204 -57.87 63.22 -29.76
C ASP A 204 -59.13 63.87 -29.19
N LYS A 205 -59.61 63.42 -28.02
CA LYS A 205 -60.73 64.04 -27.33
C LYS A 205 -60.37 65.48 -26.95
N LEU A 206 -59.21 65.72 -26.35
CA LEU A 206 -58.78 67.05 -25.95
C LEU A 206 -58.72 68.01 -27.15
N GLN A 207 -58.19 67.56 -28.30
CA GLN A 207 -58.18 68.34 -29.54
C GLN A 207 -59.59 68.72 -29.98
N ARG A 208 -60.54 67.76 -29.98
CA ARG A 208 -61.95 68.07 -30.30
C ARG A 208 -62.53 69.13 -29.38
N HIS A 209 -62.29 69.02 -28.06
CA HIS A 209 -62.76 70.02 -27.10
C HIS A 209 -62.13 71.39 -27.35
N GLN A 210 -60.83 71.46 -27.67
CA GLN A 210 -60.18 72.70 -28.09
C GLN A 210 -60.82 73.31 -29.34
N THR A 211 -61.13 72.51 -30.36
CA THR A 211 -61.83 72.97 -31.56
C THR A 211 -63.23 73.52 -31.24
N PHE A 212 -63.98 72.84 -30.38
CA PHE A 212 -65.30 73.33 -29.93
C PHE A 212 -65.20 74.65 -29.19
N LEU A 213 -64.21 74.81 -28.29
CA LEU A 213 -63.97 76.07 -27.60
C LEU A 213 -63.66 77.20 -28.60
N GLN A 214 -62.77 76.96 -29.56
CA GLN A 214 -62.47 77.95 -30.62
C GLN A 214 -63.71 78.38 -31.42
N LEU A 215 -64.57 77.42 -31.77
CA LEU A 215 -65.83 77.71 -32.46
C LEU A 215 -66.77 78.56 -31.59
N LEU A 216 -66.94 78.22 -30.31
CA LEU A 216 -67.77 78.99 -29.37
C LEU A 216 -67.28 80.42 -29.21
N TYR A 217 -65.98 80.64 -29.10
CA TYR A 217 -65.39 81.98 -29.05
C TYR A 217 -65.68 82.78 -30.33
N THR A 218 -65.56 82.14 -31.49
CA THR A 218 -65.86 82.75 -32.80
C THR A 218 -67.33 83.17 -32.89
N LEU A 219 -68.26 82.31 -32.47
CA LEU A 219 -69.71 82.60 -32.46
C LEU A 219 -70.09 83.69 -31.46
N GLN A 220 -69.37 83.82 -30.35
CA GLN A 220 -69.55 84.91 -29.38
C GLN A 220 -69.00 86.26 -29.84
N GLY A 221 -68.35 86.35 -31.01
CA GLY A 221 -67.76 87.59 -31.52
C GLY A 221 -66.58 88.09 -30.69
N LYS A 222 -66.03 87.27 -29.79
CA LYS A 222 -64.85 87.59 -28.98
C LYS A 222 -63.64 86.96 -29.66
N GLN A 223 -62.83 87.80 -30.29
CA GLN A 223 -61.55 87.41 -30.85
C GLN A 223 -60.68 86.83 -29.73
N LEU A 224 -60.22 85.58 -29.89
CA LEU A 224 -59.23 85.00 -28.98
C LEU A 224 -57.92 85.78 -29.15
N PHE A 225 -57.60 86.61 -28.17
CA PHE A 225 -56.20 86.91 -27.88
C PHE A 225 -55.54 85.58 -27.48
N ASN A 226 -54.58 85.13 -28.28
CA ASN A 226 -53.51 84.26 -27.83
C ASN A 226 -52.70 85.06 -26.82
N GLU A 227 -53.13 85.09 -25.56
CA GLU A 227 -52.40 85.76 -24.49
C GLU A 227 -52.45 84.90 -23.24
N ALA A 228 -51.71 83.80 -23.33
CA ALA A 228 -50.93 83.26 -22.23
C ALA A 228 -49.56 82.93 -22.82
N GLU A 229 -48.77 83.98 -23.06
CA GLU A 229 -47.33 83.88 -22.86
C GLU A 229 -47.10 83.37 -21.43
N ALA A 230 -46.34 82.30 -21.30
CA ALA A 230 -45.32 82.25 -20.28
C ALA A 230 -44.07 81.77 -21.00
N GLU A 231 -43.17 82.71 -21.23
CA GLU A 231 -41.74 82.46 -21.36
C GLU A 231 -41.35 81.30 -20.44
N ILE A 232 -40.97 80.17 -21.02
CA ILE A 232 -39.95 79.34 -20.40
C ILE A 232 -38.68 79.61 -21.23
N PRO A 233 -37.67 80.26 -20.64
CA PRO A 233 -36.41 80.54 -21.30
C PRO A 233 -35.79 79.28 -21.90
N GLN A 234 -35.08 79.51 -23.00
CA GLN A 234 -33.97 78.65 -23.38
C GLN A 234 -33.05 78.38 -22.18
N GLU A 235 -32.53 77.16 -22.14
CA GLU A 235 -31.55 76.58 -21.19
C GLU A 235 -32.10 75.95 -19.90
N LEU A 236 -32.31 74.64 -19.98
CA LEU A 236 -31.81 73.74 -18.94
C LEU A 236 -31.18 72.52 -19.61
N ASP A 237 -29.87 72.46 -19.42
CA ASP A 237 -28.89 71.52 -19.93
C ASP A 237 -29.37 70.07 -20.06
N LEU A 238 -29.07 69.50 -21.23
CA LEU A 238 -28.62 68.13 -21.33
C LEU A 238 -27.58 67.86 -20.23
N PRO A 239 -27.73 66.82 -19.38
CA PRO A 239 -26.54 66.17 -18.86
C PRO A 239 -25.92 65.43 -20.04
N LYS A 240 -25.05 66.14 -20.76
CA LYS A 240 -23.90 65.55 -21.44
C LYS A 240 -23.14 64.79 -20.37
N ASN A 241 -23.45 63.51 -20.19
CA ASN A 241 -22.53 62.57 -19.56
C ASN A 241 -21.34 62.41 -20.52
N LYS A 242 -20.42 63.37 -20.47
CA LYS A 242 -19.04 63.12 -20.86
C LYS A 242 -18.40 62.27 -19.75
N PRO A 243 -17.50 61.35 -20.10
CA PRO A 243 -16.89 60.43 -19.17
C PRO A 243 -15.95 61.20 -18.23
N GLN A 244 -16.31 61.32 -16.96
CA GLN A 244 -15.35 61.69 -15.92
C GLN A 244 -14.66 60.42 -15.43
N GLN A 245 -13.42 60.32 -15.88
CA GLN A 245 -12.36 59.58 -15.23
C GLN A 245 -12.16 60.08 -13.78
N VAL A 246 -11.99 59.09 -12.91
CA VAL A 246 -11.11 59.07 -11.72
C VAL A 246 -11.60 59.83 -10.48
N THR A 247 -12.08 59.05 -9.50
CA THR A 247 -11.47 59.03 -8.16
C THR A 247 -11.51 57.63 -7.58
N GLN A 248 -10.33 57.09 -7.27
CA GLN A 248 -10.16 55.95 -6.36
C GLN A 248 -10.77 56.24 -4.99
N PRO A 249 -11.12 55.22 -4.21
CA PRO A 249 -10.86 55.24 -2.78
C PRO A 249 -9.77 54.23 -2.47
N GLN A 250 -8.59 54.77 -2.18
CA GLN A 250 -7.55 54.08 -1.46
C GLN A 250 -8.00 53.88 -0.01
N GLU A 251 -7.95 52.61 0.41
CA GLU A 251 -7.68 52.08 1.75
C GLU A 251 -7.93 52.99 2.97
N GLN A 252 -8.83 52.55 3.85
CA GLN A 252 -8.57 52.60 5.28
C GLN A 252 -9.19 51.40 6.01
N ASN A 253 -8.26 50.57 6.49
CA ASN A 253 -8.35 49.53 7.51
C ASN A 253 -9.63 49.47 8.35
N THR A 254 -10.28 48.31 8.32
CA THR A 254 -10.70 47.63 9.55
C THR A 254 -10.13 46.22 9.49
N GLN A 255 -8.93 46.13 10.04
CA GLN A 255 -8.18 44.93 10.30
C GLN A 255 -8.84 44.24 11.49
N ASP A 256 -9.66 43.21 11.27
CA ASP A 256 -9.85 42.19 12.29
C ASP A 256 -10.22 40.81 11.75
N THR A 257 -9.36 39.87 12.16
CA THR A 257 -9.55 38.42 12.34
C THR A 257 -10.25 37.60 11.24
N MET A 258 -9.44 36.90 10.42
CA MET A 258 -9.53 35.45 10.11
C MET A 258 -8.87 35.16 8.75
N GLY A 259 -7.55 35.05 8.72
CA GLY A 259 -6.86 34.81 7.45
C GLY A 259 -5.33 34.69 7.52
N ARG A 260 -4.79 33.93 8.49
CA ARG A 260 -3.37 33.52 8.47
C ARG A 260 -3.12 32.10 9.00
N GLU A 261 -3.93 31.12 8.60
CA GLU A 261 -3.60 29.70 8.85
C GLU A 261 -3.73 28.77 7.63
N ALA A 262 -3.99 29.29 6.43
CA ALA A 262 -4.20 28.43 5.25
C ALA A 262 -3.01 28.29 4.29
N LEU A 263 -1.86 28.93 4.56
CA LEU A 263 -0.70 28.93 3.65
C LEU A 263 0.57 28.29 4.23
N ILE A 264 0.47 27.51 5.31
CA ILE A 264 1.60 26.71 5.84
C ILE A 264 1.49 25.22 5.44
N CYS A 265 0.39 24.78 4.80
CA CYS A 265 0.16 23.35 4.57
C CYS A 265 0.73 22.75 3.27
N TYR A 266 1.42 23.51 2.40
CA TYR A 266 1.96 22.94 1.15
C TYR A 266 3.50 22.85 1.04
N GLU A 267 4.28 23.30 2.03
CA GLU A 267 5.74 23.11 2.02
C GLU A 267 6.32 22.16 3.07
N LEU A 268 5.50 21.59 3.98
CA LEU A 268 6.00 20.69 5.04
C LEU A 268 5.72 19.19 4.85
N LYS A 269 5.45 18.74 3.62
CA LYS A 269 5.26 17.30 3.32
C LYS A 269 6.28 16.67 2.37
N LEU A 270 7.46 17.29 2.21
CA LEU A 270 8.57 16.73 1.42
C LEU A 270 9.85 16.43 2.23
N GLN A 271 9.82 16.45 3.56
CA GLN A 271 10.97 16.10 4.41
C GLN A 271 10.72 14.98 5.43
N LYS A 272 9.82 14.04 5.14
CA LYS A 272 9.62 12.85 5.99
C LYS A 272 9.63 11.53 5.21
N TRP A 273 10.45 11.41 4.18
CA TRP A 273 10.82 10.12 3.56
C TRP A 273 12.20 10.25 2.89
N THR A 274 13.24 10.33 3.71
CA THR A 274 14.65 9.98 3.44
C THR A 274 15.17 9.35 4.71
#